data_AF-A0A382U0C6-F1
#
_entry.id   AF-A0A382U0C6-F1
#
_cell.length_a   1.000
_cell.length_b   1.000
_cell.length_c   1.000
_cell.angle_alpha   90.00
_cell.angle_beta   90.00
_cell.angle_gamma   90.00
#
_symmetry.space_group_name_H-M   'P 1'
#
loop_
_entity.id
_entity.type
_entity.pdbx_description
1 polymer ?
#
loop_
_entity_poly.entity_id
_entity_poly.type
_entity_poly.pdbx_seq_one_letter_code
_entity_poly.pdbx_strand_id
1 'polypeptide(L)'
;VALGQAQQVPVDERTLSNGMKLLMIERHHSPAIAGGWVARVGSVNERPGITGIAHLFEHMMFKGTPTIGTSDAKRDAEIIDQQEVVRDAMRREEAKMRLALRRGEIEDLAKPENKTKRYRELEAEFKELIAAQREVLVKNEFDRIYTTAGASGMNAFTSNDMTGYFITVPSNKLELWAWMESERLLRPVFREFYAERDVVFE
;
A
#
# COMPACT_ATOMS: atom_id res chain seq x y z
N VAL A 1 -14.67 -45.98 -6.79
CA VAL A 1 -14.14 -44.63 -6.47
C VAL A 1 -14.50 -43.74 -7.65
N ALA A 2 -15.51 -42.89 -7.52
CA ALA A 2 -15.84 -41.92 -8.55
C ALA A 2 -14.72 -40.87 -8.59
N LEU A 3 -13.91 -40.89 -9.65
CA LEU A 3 -13.01 -39.80 -9.97
C LEU A 3 -13.90 -38.59 -10.24
N GLY A 4 -13.94 -37.64 -9.30
CA GLY A 4 -14.62 -36.38 -9.52
C GLY A 4 -14.03 -35.74 -10.77
N GLN A 5 -14.85 -35.57 -11.81
CA GLN A 5 -14.43 -34.81 -12.97
C GLN A 5 -14.18 -33.38 -12.49
N ALA A 6 -12.91 -32.98 -12.41
CA ALA A 6 -12.57 -31.57 -12.27
C ALA A 6 -13.22 -30.83 -13.44
N GLN A 7 -13.96 -29.76 -13.13
CA GLN A 7 -14.61 -28.95 -14.16
C GLN A 7 -13.53 -28.46 -15.13
N GLN A 8 -13.63 -28.88 -16.40
CA GLN A 8 -12.77 -28.37 -17.46
C GLN A 8 -13.19 -26.92 -17.74
N VAL A 9 -12.50 -25.97 -17.10
CA VAL A 9 -12.73 -24.55 -17.34
C VAL A 9 -11.83 -24.13 -18.51
N PRO A 10 -12.40 -23.63 -19.63
CA PRO A 10 -11.61 -23.17 -20.76
C PRO A 10 -10.95 -21.84 -20.39
N VAL A 11 -9.74 -21.89 -19.84
CA VAL A 11 -8.93 -20.72 -19.50
C VAL A 11 -8.11 -20.30 -20.71
N ASP A 12 -8.20 -19.03 -21.13
CA ASP A 12 -7.24 -18.40 -22.03
C ASP A 12 -6.06 -17.90 -21.19
N GLU A 13 -4.90 -18.53 -21.37
CA GLU A 13 -3.65 -18.15 -20.70
C GLU A 13 -2.76 -17.34 -21.63
N ARG A 14 -2.30 -16.18 -21.16
CA ARG A 14 -1.34 -15.34 -21.87
C ARG A 14 -0.23 -14.88 -20.94
N THR A 15 0.96 -14.68 -21.49
CA THR A 15 2.06 -14.00 -20.77
C THR A 15 2.34 -12.69 -21.48
N LEU A 16 2.25 -11.60 -20.74
CA LEU A 16 2.52 -10.26 -21.24
C LEU A 16 4.04 -10.05 -21.39
N SER A 17 4.43 -9.04 -22.14
CA SER A 17 5.85 -8.72 -22.40
C SER A 17 6.65 -8.37 -21.13
N ASN A 18 5.99 -7.93 -20.07
CA ASN A 18 6.59 -7.67 -18.76
C ASN A 18 6.67 -8.92 -17.85
N GLY A 19 6.27 -10.10 -18.35
CA GLY A 19 6.28 -11.36 -17.60
C GLY A 19 5.04 -11.63 -16.77
N MET A 20 4.06 -10.72 -16.72
CA MET A 20 2.80 -10.95 -16.02
C MET A 20 1.98 -12.03 -16.74
N LYS A 21 1.50 -13.03 -15.98
CA LYS A 21 0.58 -14.05 -16.49
C LYS A 21 -0.86 -13.57 -16.36
N LEU A 22 -1.57 -13.54 -17.47
CA LEU A 22 -3.00 -13.26 -17.55
C LEU A 22 -3.77 -14.58 -17.71
N LEU A 23 -4.76 -14.78 -16.85
CA LEU A 23 -5.69 -15.90 -16.91
C LEU A 23 -7.09 -15.33 -17.13
N MET A 24 -7.76 -15.72 -18.21
CA MET A 24 -9.08 -15.18 -18.56
C MET A 24 -10.07 -16.31 -18.81
N ILE A 25 -11.29 -16.13 -18.29
CA ILE A 25 -12.42 -17.02 -18.54
C ILE A 25 -13.61 -16.15 -18.95
N GLU A 26 -14.03 -16.28 -20.20
CA GLU A 26 -15.19 -15.56 -20.72
C GLU A 26 -16.49 -16.30 -20.40
N ARG A 27 -17.46 -15.62 -19.79
CA ARG A 27 -18.78 -16.16 -19.45
C ARG A 27 -19.84 -15.08 -19.62
N HIS A 28 -20.85 -15.32 -20.45
CA HIS A 28 -21.92 -14.35 -20.72
C HIS A 28 -23.17 -14.53 -19.83
N HIS A 29 -23.07 -15.26 -18.71
CA HIS A 29 -24.20 -15.54 -17.82
C HIS A 29 -24.57 -14.35 -16.92
N SER A 30 -23.64 -13.43 -16.68
CA SER A 30 -23.84 -12.24 -15.85
C SER A 30 -23.10 -11.06 -16.51
N PRO A 31 -23.67 -9.84 -16.53
CA PRO A 31 -23.03 -8.66 -17.09
C PRO A 31 -21.97 -8.07 -16.14
N ALA A 32 -21.10 -8.92 -15.60
CA ALA A 32 -20.09 -8.57 -14.59
C ALA A 32 -18.74 -9.22 -14.90
N ILE A 33 -17.68 -8.61 -14.36
CA ILE A 33 -16.30 -9.07 -14.46
C ILE A 33 -15.79 -9.21 -13.03
N ALA A 34 -15.38 -10.41 -12.65
CA ALA A 34 -14.57 -10.64 -11.46
C ALA A 34 -13.11 -10.47 -11.86
N GLY A 35 -12.46 -9.41 -11.38
CA GLY A 35 -11.09 -9.07 -11.70
C GLY A 35 -10.22 -9.10 -10.45
N GLY A 36 -8.93 -9.41 -10.64
CA GLY A 36 -7.95 -9.36 -9.58
C GLY A 36 -6.56 -9.66 -10.08
N TRP A 37 -5.58 -9.43 -9.21
CA TRP A 37 -4.19 -9.81 -9.45
C TRP A 37 -3.58 -10.34 -8.15
N VAL A 38 -2.55 -11.14 -8.31
CA VAL A 38 -1.86 -11.80 -7.20
C VAL A 38 -0.37 -11.53 -7.36
N ALA A 39 0.24 -10.98 -6.31
CA ALA A 39 1.68 -10.95 -6.16
C ALA A 39 2.13 -12.23 -5.46
N ARG A 40 3.15 -12.90 -6.01
CA ARG A 40 3.79 -14.07 -5.37
C ARG A 40 4.76 -13.61 -4.28
N VAL A 41 4.24 -12.90 -3.30
CA VAL A 41 4.92 -12.41 -2.12
C VAL A 41 3.94 -12.54 -0.96
N GLY A 42 4.37 -13.11 0.16
CA GLY A 42 3.57 -13.20 1.38
C GLY A 42 4.46 -13.18 2.63
N SER A 43 3.92 -13.58 3.78
CA SER A 43 4.66 -13.54 5.05
C SER A 43 5.93 -14.40 5.06
N VAL A 44 6.03 -15.45 4.22
CA VAL A 44 7.23 -16.29 4.10
C VAL A 44 8.44 -15.53 3.53
N ASN A 45 8.19 -14.41 2.85
CA ASN A 45 9.24 -13.57 2.29
C ASN A 45 9.78 -12.55 3.31
N GLU A 46 9.19 -12.49 4.50
CA GLU A 46 9.61 -11.60 5.57
C GLU A 46 10.80 -12.20 6.34
N ARG A 47 11.56 -11.34 7.00
CA ARG A 47 12.68 -11.72 7.87
C ARG A 47 12.64 -10.91 9.16
N PRO A 48 13.27 -11.39 10.25
CA PRO A 48 13.37 -10.60 11.48
C PRO A 48 13.82 -9.16 11.19
N GLY A 49 13.04 -8.20 11.69
CA GLY A 49 13.24 -6.77 11.43
C GLY A 49 12.38 -6.15 10.32
N ILE A 50 11.66 -6.96 9.53
CA ILE A 50 10.64 -6.49 8.56
C ILE A 50 9.35 -7.34 8.62
N THR A 51 9.11 -8.02 9.73
CA THR A 51 7.88 -8.80 9.94
C THR A 51 6.65 -7.90 9.84
N GLY A 52 5.59 -8.39 9.21
CA GLY A 52 4.34 -7.66 8.95
C GLY A 52 4.36 -6.75 7.71
N ILE A 53 5.50 -6.64 7.01
CA ILE A 53 5.62 -5.72 5.87
C ILE A 53 4.75 -6.12 4.69
N ALA A 54 4.53 -7.42 4.43
CA ALA A 54 3.68 -7.85 3.32
C ALA A 54 2.23 -7.40 3.55
N HIS A 55 1.73 -7.59 4.77
CA HIS A 55 0.41 -7.13 5.18
C HIS A 55 0.30 -5.60 5.22
N LEU A 56 1.35 -4.89 5.67
CA LEU A 56 1.38 -3.43 5.60
C LEU A 56 1.30 -2.93 4.15
N PHE A 57 2.06 -3.55 3.24
CA PHE A 57 1.99 -3.23 1.80
C PHE A 57 0.59 -3.48 1.25
N GLU A 58 -0.09 -4.55 1.70
CA GLU A 58 -1.49 -4.79 1.35
C GLU A 58 -2.37 -3.56 1.58
N HIS A 59 -2.32 -3.00 2.79
CA HIS A 59 -3.06 -1.81 3.18
C HIS A 59 -2.60 -0.57 2.42
N MET A 60 -1.29 -0.41 2.23
CA MET A 60 -0.70 0.75 1.57
C MET A 60 -1.14 0.89 0.11
N MET A 61 -1.41 -0.22 -0.57
CA MET A 61 -1.88 -0.20 -1.96
C MET A 61 -3.32 0.35 -2.11
N PHE A 62 -4.05 0.58 -1.02
CA PHE A 62 -5.35 1.27 -1.01
C PHE A 62 -5.25 2.77 -0.71
N LYS A 63 -4.07 3.27 -0.31
CA LYS A 63 -3.87 4.69 0.10
C LYS A 63 -3.77 5.66 -1.07
N GLY A 64 -3.87 5.13 -2.30
CA GLY A 64 -4.08 5.88 -3.52
C GLY A 64 -2.83 5.96 -4.40
N THR A 65 -2.86 6.92 -5.30
CA THR A 65 -1.88 7.14 -6.38
C THR A 65 -1.61 8.65 -6.51
N PRO A 66 -0.76 9.13 -7.42
CA PRO A 66 -0.55 10.57 -7.61
C PRO A 66 -1.85 11.34 -7.91
N THR A 67 -2.87 10.68 -8.45
CA THR A 67 -4.14 11.30 -8.85
C THR A 67 -5.35 10.77 -8.09
N ILE A 68 -5.18 9.78 -7.22
CA ILE A 68 -6.27 9.15 -6.44
C ILE A 68 -5.88 9.20 -4.96
N GLY A 69 -6.82 9.54 -4.08
CA GLY A 69 -6.60 9.69 -2.64
C GLY A 69 -6.19 11.09 -2.22
N THR A 70 -6.33 12.09 -3.10
CA THR A 70 -5.98 13.48 -2.80
C THR A 70 -6.84 14.48 -3.57
N SER A 71 -7.17 15.61 -2.92
CA SER A 71 -7.89 16.72 -3.53
C SER A 71 -6.97 17.71 -4.26
N ASP A 72 -5.66 17.69 -3.96
CA ASP A 72 -4.64 18.51 -4.59
C ASP A 72 -3.34 17.70 -4.74
N ALA A 73 -3.21 17.06 -5.91
CA ALA A 73 -2.07 16.21 -6.24
C ALA A 73 -0.73 16.94 -6.21
N LYS A 74 -0.70 18.22 -6.60
CA LYS A 74 0.54 19.00 -6.62
C LYS A 74 0.98 19.31 -5.20
N ARG A 75 0.05 19.79 -4.37
CA ARG A 75 0.34 20.11 -2.97
C ARG A 75 0.72 18.86 -2.18
N ASP A 76 0.05 17.74 -2.41
CA ASP A 76 0.37 16.47 -1.77
C ASP A 76 1.80 15.99 -2.13
N ALA A 77 2.18 16.06 -3.41
CA ALA A 77 3.53 15.72 -3.84
C ALA A 77 4.60 16.62 -3.17
N GLU A 78 4.37 17.94 -3.12
CA GLU A 78 5.28 18.87 -2.43
C GLU A 78 5.43 18.53 -0.94
N ILE A 79 4.33 18.16 -0.26
CA ILE A 79 4.36 17.77 1.15
C ILE A 79 5.13 16.46 1.32
N ILE A 80 4.94 15.47 0.43
CA ILE A 80 5.67 14.20 0.47
C ILE A 80 7.17 14.43 0.30
N ASP A 81 7.59 15.28 -0.64
CA ASP A 81 8.99 15.62 -0.83
C ASP A 81 9.58 16.29 0.43
N GLN A 82 8.84 17.19 1.07
CA GLN A 82 9.24 17.81 2.34
C GLN A 82 9.34 16.78 3.47
N GLN A 83 8.39 15.84 3.56
CA GLN A 83 8.42 14.76 4.53
C GLN A 83 9.68 13.91 4.37
N GLU A 84 10.07 13.53 3.16
CA GLU A 84 11.30 12.75 2.91
C GLU A 84 12.55 13.50 3.35
N VAL A 85 12.67 14.80 3.04
CA VAL A 85 13.80 15.63 3.47
C VAL A 85 13.92 15.67 5.00
N VAL A 86 12.80 15.87 5.70
CA VAL A 86 12.76 15.90 7.17
C VAL A 86 13.11 14.53 7.74
N ARG A 87 12.57 13.43 7.17
CA ARG A 87 12.85 12.07 7.60
C ARG A 87 14.32 11.70 7.42
N ASP A 88 14.95 12.13 6.34
CA ASP A 88 16.40 11.96 6.13
C ASP A 88 17.22 12.71 7.17
N ALA A 89 16.80 13.92 7.54
CA ALA A 89 17.44 14.65 8.63
C ALA A 89 17.25 13.94 9.98
N MET A 90 16.06 13.41 10.25
CA MET A 90 15.78 12.63 11.46
C MET A 90 16.65 11.38 11.53
N ARG A 91 16.81 10.63 10.43
CA ARG A 91 17.67 9.43 10.35
C ARG A 91 19.13 9.76 10.68
N ARG A 92 19.64 10.91 10.22
CA ARG A 92 21.00 11.39 10.54
C ARG A 92 21.16 11.71 12.03
N GLU A 93 20.17 12.35 12.65
CA GLU A 93 20.19 12.59 14.10
C GLU A 93 20.07 11.29 14.89
N GLU A 94 19.24 10.35 14.43
CA GLU A 94 19.10 9.04 15.05
C GLU A 94 20.40 8.23 15.03
N ALA A 95 21.19 8.33 13.96
CA ALA A 95 22.51 7.72 13.90
C ALA A 95 23.45 8.26 15.01
N LYS A 96 23.40 9.56 15.32
CA LYS A 96 24.18 10.15 16.42
C LYS A 96 23.73 9.61 17.77
N MET A 97 22.41 9.53 17.99
CA MET A 97 21.85 8.97 19.23
C MET A 97 22.19 7.48 19.38
N ARG A 98 22.17 6.70 18.29
CA ARG A 98 22.60 5.30 18.30
C ARG A 98 24.07 5.14 18.69
N LEU A 99 24.93 6.07 18.27
CA LEU A 99 26.32 6.09 18.70
C LEU A 99 26.46 6.44 20.19
N ALA A 100 25.67 7.39 20.69
CA ALA A 100 25.62 7.72 22.12
C ALA A 100 25.16 6.52 22.97
N LEU A 101 24.15 5.78 22.51
CA LEU A 101 23.69 4.54 23.15
C LEU A 101 24.82 3.49 23.22
N ARG A 102 25.55 3.28 22.11
CA ARG A 102 26.68 2.34 22.08
C ARG A 102 27.83 2.75 23.00
N ARG A 103 27.99 4.05 23.25
CA ARG A 103 28.98 4.58 24.21
C ARG A 103 28.49 4.56 25.66
N GLY A 104 27.23 4.18 25.91
CA GLY A 104 26.63 4.21 27.24
C GLY A 104 26.29 5.60 27.75
N GLU A 105 26.25 6.62 26.87
CA GLU A 105 25.89 8.00 27.22
C GLU A 105 24.39 8.18 27.42
N ILE A 106 23.59 7.32 26.76
CA ILE A 106 22.14 7.23 26.91
C ILE A 106 21.77 5.77 27.10
N GLU A 107 20.69 5.51 27.83
CA GLU A 107 20.22 4.15 28.13
C GLU A 107 19.23 3.62 27.10
N ASP A 108 18.47 4.52 26.46
CA ASP A 108 17.35 4.16 25.59
C ASP A 108 17.11 5.25 24.53
N LEU A 109 16.97 4.84 23.27
CA LEU A 109 16.66 5.72 22.15
C LEU A 109 15.22 6.23 22.14
N ALA A 110 14.30 5.52 22.80
CA ALA A 110 12.88 5.85 22.81
C ALA A 110 12.55 6.97 23.82
N LYS A 111 13.30 7.05 24.92
CA LYS A 111 13.11 8.06 25.98
C LYS A 111 13.21 9.50 25.43
N PRO A 112 12.19 10.36 25.61
CA PRO A 112 12.18 11.73 25.10
C PRO A 112 13.39 12.58 25.53
N GLU A 113 13.86 12.39 26.76
CA GLU A 113 15.02 13.04 27.35
C GLU A 113 16.32 12.78 26.56
N ASN A 114 16.43 11.61 25.92
CA ASN A 114 17.59 11.20 25.14
C ASN A 114 17.55 11.70 23.69
N LYS A 115 16.44 12.29 23.25
CA LYS A 115 16.31 12.90 21.92
C LYS A 115 17.13 14.18 21.85
N THR A 116 17.94 14.34 20.80
CA THR A 116 18.66 15.60 20.58
C THR A 116 17.67 16.74 20.38
N LYS A 117 18.07 17.97 20.74
CA LYS A 117 17.24 19.16 20.49
C LYS A 117 16.80 19.24 19.02
N ARG A 118 17.74 18.98 18.10
CA ARG A 118 17.48 18.97 16.65
C ARG A 118 16.46 17.90 16.26
N TYR A 119 16.55 16.70 16.83
CA TYR A 119 15.58 15.65 16.55
C TYR A 119 14.16 16.07 16.97
N ARG A 120 13.99 16.69 18.15
CA ARG A 120 12.68 17.18 18.60
C ARG A 120 12.10 18.26 17.70
N GLU A 121 12.94 19.17 17.20
CA GLU A 121 12.53 20.18 16.21
C GLU A 121 12.06 19.55 14.90
N LEU A 122 12.82 18.58 14.37
CA LEU A 122 12.47 17.85 13.15
C LEU A 122 11.19 17.01 13.34
N GLU A 123 10.99 16.44 14.51
CA GLU A 123 9.77 15.69 14.85
C GLU A 123 8.53 16.59 14.87
N ALA A 124 8.67 17.81 15.41
CA ALA A 124 7.60 18.81 15.35
C ALA A 124 7.30 19.24 13.91
N GLU A 125 8.34 19.54 13.12
CA GLU A 125 8.20 19.88 11.68
C GLU A 125 7.52 18.74 10.91
N PHE A 126 7.93 17.50 11.15
CA PHE A 126 7.34 16.32 10.53
C PHE A 126 5.84 16.18 10.89
N LYS A 127 5.48 16.42 12.15
CA LYS A 127 4.09 16.38 12.60
C LYS A 127 3.22 17.43 11.91
N GLU A 128 3.74 18.64 11.70
CA GLU A 128 3.05 19.69 10.95
C GLU A 128 2.85 19.30 9.47
N LEU A 129 3.85 18.66 8.84
CA LEU A 129 3.72 18.15 7.47
C LEU A 129 2.67 17.03 7.36
N ILE A 130 2.59 16.14 8.35
CA ILE A 130 1.55 15.11 8.42
C ILE A 130 0.17 15.77 8.58
N ALA A 131 0.04 16.80 9.41
CA ALA A 131 -1.20 17.56 9.54
C ALA A 131 -1.58 18.24 8.21
N ALA A 132 -0.64 18.89 7.54
CA ALA A 132 -0.86 19.51 6.24
C ALA A 132 -1.29 18.49 5.16
N GLN A 133 -0.71 17.29 5.16
CA GLN A 133 -1.11 16.24 4.22
C GLN A 133 -2.56 15.78 4.44
N ARG A 134 -3.01 15.73 5.70
CA ARG A 134 -4.39 15.32 6.03
C ARG A 134 -5.44 16.26 5.45
N GLU A 135 -5.12 17.55 5.27
CA GLU A 135 -6.05 18.52 4.67
C GLU A 135 -6.31 18.27 3.18
N VAL A 136 -5.35 17.66 2.47
CA VAL A 136 -5.48 17.32 1.05
C VAL A 136 -5.78 15.83 0.82
N LEU A 137 -5.90 15.04 1.88
CA LEU A 137 -6.17 13.60 1.82
C LEU A 137 -7.65 13.34 1.56
N VAL A 138 -7.95 12.52 0.56
CA VAL A 138 -9.31 12.04 0.32
C VAL A 138 -9.39 10.57 0.74
N LYS A 139 -9.97 10.33 1.92
CA LYS A 139 -10.10 8.98 2.47
C LYS A 139 -10.99 8.10 1.61
N ASN A 140 -10.59 6.84 1.47
CA ASN A 140 -11.32 5.79 0.77
C ASN A 140 -11.70 6.15 -0.67
N GLU A 141 -10.94 7.04 -1.33
CA GLU A 141 -11.28 7.46 -2.69
C GLU A 141 -11.19 6.31 -3.70
N PHE A 142 -10.22 5.41 -3.51
CA PHE A 142 -10.05 4.23 -4.34
C PHE A 142 -11.32 3.35 -4.32
N ASP A 143 -11.83 3.06 -3.12
CA ASP A 143 -13.10 2.34 -2.93
C ASP A 143 -14.29 3.13 -3.50
N ARG A 144 -14.38 4.43 -3.22
CA ARG A 144 -15.47 5.30 -3.67
C ARG A 144 -15.61 5.35 -5.19
N ILE A 145 -14.50 5.42 -5.94
CA ILE A 145 -14.50 5.42 -7.41
C ILE A 145 -15.18 4.15 -7.93
N TYR A 146 -14.77 3.00 -7.39
CA TYR A 146 -15.29 1.71 -7.79
C TYR A 146 -16.76 1.51 -7.38
N THR A 147 -17.11 1.80 -6.12
CA THR A 147 -18.48 1.64 -5.62
C THR A 147 -19.46 2.57 -6.34
N THR A 148 -19.06 3.82 -6.63
CA THR A 148 -19.86 4.75 -7.44
C THR A 148 -20.06 4.24 -8.88
N ALA A 149 -19.09 3.49 -9.41
CA ALA A 149 -19.18 2.86 -10.73
C ALA A 149 -19.98 1.55 -10.73
N GLY A 150 -20.57 1.14 -9.59
CA GLY A 150 -21.37 -0.09 -9.45
C GLY A 150 -20.55 -1.35 -9.17
N ALA A 151 -19.28 -1.20 -8.79
CA ALA A 151 -18.45 -2.32 -8.36
C ALA A 151 -18.79 -2.77 -6.94
N SER A 152 -18.45 -4.01 -6.61
CA SER A 152 -18.68 -4.60 -5.30
C SER A 152 -17.62 -5.65 -4.96
N GLY A 153 -17.52 -5.97 -3.67
CA GLY A 153 -16.61 -7.01 -3.18
C GLY A 153 -15.14 -6.69 -3.40
N MET A 154 -14.77 -5.40 -3.40
CA MET A 154 -13.36 -5.02 -3.37
C MET A 154 -12.74 -5.48 -2.06
N ASN A 155 -11.67 -6.25 -2.15
CA ASN A 155 -10.91 -6.66 -0.97
C ASN A 155 -9.49 -7.08 -1.36
N ALA A 156 -8.68 -7.36 -0.34
CA ALA A 156 -7.38 -7.97 -0.47
C ALA A 156 -7.15 -9.00 0.64
N PHE A 157 -6.07 -9.76 0.51
CA PHE A 157 -5.55 -10.60 1.57
C PHE A 157 -4.06 -10.85 1.37
N THR A 158 -3.36 -11.16 2.46
CA THR A 158 -1.99 -11.64 2.47
C THR A 158 -1.94 -12.99 3.17
N SER A 159 -1.40 -13.99 2.48
CA SER A 159 -1.10 -15.31 3.00
C SER A 159 0.41 -15.48 3.23
N ASN A 160 0.81 -16.73 3.48
CA ASN A 160 2.22 -17.07 3.57
C ASN A 160 2.97 -16.85 2.25
N ASP A 161 2.32 -17.12 1.11
CA ASP A 161 2.96 -17.24 -0.20
C ASP A 161 2.48 -16.23 -1.25
N MET A 162 1.40 -15.49 -0.95
CA MET A 162 0.84 -14.52 -1.88
C MET A 162 0.09 -13.37 -1.19
N THR A 163 0.00 -12.26 -1.90
CA THR A 163 -0.92 -11.16 -1.60
C THR A 163 -1.83 -10.99 -2.82
N GLY A 164 -3.13 -11.05 -2.61
CA GLY A 164 -4.14 -10.99 -3.65
C GLY A 164 -5.05 -9.79 -3.49
N TYR A 165 -5.42 -9.16 -4.60
CA TYR A 165 -6.42 -8.09 -4.65
C TYR A 165 -7.49 -8.44 -5.66
N PHE A 166 -8.75 -8.24 -5.30
CA PHE A 166 -9.87 -8.65 -6.14
C PHE A 166 -11.09 -7.75 -5.97
N ILE A 167 -11.93 -7.73 -7.00
CA ILE A 167 -13.16 -6.94 -7.06
C ILE A 167 -14.09 -7.51 -8.13
N THR A 168 -15.39 -7.25 -8.01
CA THR A 168 -16.36 -7.44 -9.09
C THR A 168 -16.79 -6.09 -9.64
N VAL A 169 -16.71 -5.91 -10.96
CA VAL A 169 -17.15 -4.68 -11.65
C VAL A 169 -18.23 -5.01 -12.69
N PRO A 170 -19.10 -4.06 -13.06
CA PRO A 170 -19.98 -4.23 -14.23
C PRO A 170 -19.17 -4.45 -15.51
N SER A 171 -19.72 -5.22 -16.45
CA SER A 171 -19.03 -5.58 -17.72
C SER A 171 -18.57 -4.38 -18.55
N ASN A 172 -19.28 -3.26 -18.48
CA ASN A 172 -18.90 -2.00 -19.13
C ASN A 172 -17.85 -1.18 -18.35
N LYS A 173 -17.24 -1.74 -17.29
CA LYS A 173 -16.22 -1.08 -16.44
C LYS A 173 -14.87 -1.80 -16.47
N LEU A 174 -14.62 -2.68 -17.45
CA LEU A 174 -13.32 -3.32 -17.61
C LEU A 174 -12.17 -2.32 -17.73
N GLU A 175 -12.36 -1.25 -18.52
CA GLU A 175 -11.34 -0.22 -18.70
C GLU A 175 -11.05 0.56 -17.41
N LEU A 176 -12.10 0.85 -16.63
CA LEU A 176 -11.94 1.48 -15.31
C LEU A 176 -11.12 0.57 -14.38
N TRP A 177 -11.46 -0.72 -14.33
CA TRP A 177 -10.70 -1.69 -13.54
C TRP A 177 -9.23 -1.73 -13.98
N ALA A 178 -8.97 -1.91 -15.28
CA ALA A 178 -7.61 -1.96 -15.80
C ALA A 178 -6.80 -0.68 -15.49
N TRP A 179 -7.42 0.49 -15.61
CA TRP A 179 -6.77 1.77 -15.29
C TRP A 179 -6.44 1.90 -13.80
N MET A 180 -7.43 1.65 -12.92
CA MET A 180 -7.25 1.71 -11.47
C MET A 180 -6.18 0.74 -10.98
N GLU A 181 -6.19 -0.50 -11.50
CA GLU A 181 -5.20 -1.52 -11.12
C GLU A 181 -3.81 -1.22 -11.66
N SER A 182 -3.71 -0.71 -12.89
CA SER A 182 -2.43 -0.27 -13.46
C SER A 182 -1.83 0.88 -12.66
N GLU A 183 -2.64 1.85 -12.26
CA GLU A 183 -2.22 3.00 -11.45
C GLU A 183 -1.73 2.55 -10.07
N ARG A 184 -2.49 1.67 -9.41
CA ARG A 184 -2.13 1.07 -8.12
C ARG A 184 -0.80 0.31 -8.18
N LEU A 185 -0.56 -0.45 -9.25
CA LEU A 185 0.66 -1.24 -9.42
C LEU A 185 1.89 -0.40 -9.80
N LEU A 186 1.72 0.61 -10.66
CA LEU A 186 2.84 1.38 -11.20
C LEU A 186 3.23 2.57 -10.32
N ARG A 187 2.26 3.22 -9.69
CA ARG A 187 2.46 4.49 -8.98
C ARG A 187 1.68 4.52 -7.66
N PRO A 188 1.93 3.60 -6.72
CA PRO A 188 1.29 3.69 -5.42
C PRO A 188 1.84 4.89 -4.63
N VAL A 189 0.96 5.57 -3.89
CA VAL A 189 1.35 6.62 -2.94
C VAL A 189 0.91 6.18 -1.54
N PHE A 190 1.89 5.98 -0.66
CA PHE A 190 1.69 5.44 0.68
C PHE A 190 1.28 6.52 1.69
N ARG A 191 0.14 7.17 1.44
CA ARG A 191 -0.43 8.13 2.39
C ARG A 191 -0.83 7.44 3.68
N GLU A 192 -0.82 8.18 4.77
CA GLU A 192 -1.10 7.65 6.12
C GLU A 192 -0.13 6.55 6.59
N PHE A 193 1.01 6.31 5.92
CA PHE A 193 1.95 5.24 6.23
C PHE A 193 2.28 5.13 7.73
N TYR A 194 2.58 6.26 8.38
CA TYR A 194 2.95 6.27 9.80
C TYR A 194 1.79 5.95 10.74
N ALA A 195 0.56 6.31 10.37
CA ALA A 195 -0.62 5.94 11.14
C ALA A 195 -0.94 4.46 10.96
N GLU A 196 -0.85 3.95 9.73
CA GLU A 196 -1.16 2.54 9.44
C GLU A 196 -0.11 1.60 10.01
N ARG A 197 1.17 1.99 9.97
CA ARG A 197 2.26 1.22 10.57
C ARG A 197 1.96 0.89 12.04
N ASP A 198 1.45 1.85 12.80
CA ASP A 198 1.17 1.67 14.22
C ASP A 198 -0.05 0.74 14.47
N VAL A 199 -0.94 0.59 13.49
CA VAL A 199 -2.08 -0.36 13.52
C VAL A 199 -1.64 -1.78 13.16
N VAL A 200 -0.70 -1.94 12.22
CA VAL A 200 -0.22 -3.26 11.75
C VAL A 200 0.77 -3.92 12.72
N PHE A 201 1.35 -3.18 13.67
CA PHE A 201 2.27 -3.72 14.68
C PHE A 201 1.57 -4.48 15.85
N GLU A 202 0.28 -4.83 15.72
CA GLU A 202 -0.47 -5.66 16.69
C GLU A 202 -0.07 -7.14 16.71
#